data_AF-A0A5D2ZWD8-F1
#
_entry.id   AF-A0A5D2ZWD8-F1
#
_cell.length_a   1.000
_cell.length_b   1.000
_cell.length_c   1.000
_cell.angle_alpha   90.00
_cell.angle_beta   90.00
_cell.angle_gamma   90.00
#
_symmetry.space_group_name_H-M   'P 1'
#
loop_
_entity.id
_entity.type
_entity.pdbx_description
1 polymer ?
#
loop_
_entity_poly.entity_id
_entity_poly.type
_entity_poly.pdbx_seq_one_letter_code
_entity_poly.pdbx_strand_id
1 'polypeptide(L)'
;MRIEIAEAWDSLLLAQVISGSVLITQSILRKYIILPSLIIVKNIARMLLFQFPEWSEDLTDWNREMYVKCTYNGVQLSETEFPKNWLTDGIQIKILFPFCLKPWHRFKL
;
A
#
# COMPACT_ATOMS: atom_id res chain seq x y z
N MET A 1 -25.11 32.85 3.71
CA MET A 1 -23.80 33.06 4.36
C MET A 1 -23.37 31.95 5.33
N ARG A 2 -23.97 31.76 6.52
CA ARG A 2 -23.52 30.67 7.44
C ARG A 2 -23.82 29.24 6.92
N ILE A 3 -24.89 29.09 6.15
CA ILE A 3 -25.33 27.79 5.56
C ILE A 3 -24.39 27.36 4.41
N GLU A 4 -24.07 28.27 3.48
CA GLU A 4 -23.15 27.99 2.35
C GLU A 4 -21.72 27.65 2.82
N ILE A 5 -21.27 28.29 3.92
CA ILE A 5 -19.99 27.97 4.54
C ILE A 5 -20.02 26.53 5.10
N ALA A 6 -21.10 26.13 5.78
CA ALA A 6 -21.25 24.78 6.31
C ALA A 6 -21.29 23.72 5.20
N GLU A 7 -21.99 23.97 4.09
CA GLU A 7 -22.02 23.07 2.93
C GLU A 7 -20.65 22.93 2.26
N ALA A 8 -19.87 24.02 2.14
CA ALA A 8 -18.51 23.98 1.60
C ALA A 8 -17.55 23.19 2.51
N TRP A 9 -17.68 23.33 3.83
CA TRP A 9 -16.91 22.53 4.80
C TRP A 9 -17.25 21.05 4.74
N ASP A 10 -18.54 20.70 4.57
CA ASP A 10 -18.99 19.32 4.49
C ASP A 10 -18.52 18.63 3.20
N SER A 11 -18.54 19.36 2.07
CA SER A 11 -17.98 18.91 0.78
C SER A 11 -16.47 18.66 0.86
N LEU A 12 -15.72 19.55 1.52
CA LEU A 12 -14.28 19.39 1.74
C LEU A 12 -13.98 18.15 2.59
N LEU A 13 -14.74 17.94 3.67
CA LEU A 13 -14.59 16.81 4.57
C LEU A 13 -14.90 15.49 3.85
N LEU A 14 -15.97 15.46 3.05
CA LEU A 14 -16.30 14.32 2.19
C LEU A 14 -15.18 14.02 1.19
N ALA A 15 -14.64 15.04 0.52
CA ALA A 15 -13.54 14.88 -0.43
C ALA A 15 -12.26 14.33 0.23
N GLN A 16 -11.97 14.74 1.46
CA GLN A 16 -10.82 14.26 2.25
C GLN A 16 -11.00 12.79 2.67
N VAL A 17 -12.22 12.38 3.05
CA VAL A 17 -12.55 10.98 3.35
C VAL A 17 -12.45 10.11 2.10
N ILE A 18 -12.97 10.57 0.96
CA ILE A 18 -12.89 9.85 -0.32
C ILE A 18 -11.42 9.69 -0.73
N SER A 19 -10.62 10.75 -0.66
CA SER A 19 -9.20 10.69 -1.02
C SER A 19 -8.41 9.73 -0.12
N GLY A 20 -8.65 9.77 1.20
CA GLY A 20 -8.03 8.85 2.15
C GLY A 20 -8.42 7.39 1.91
N SER A 21 -9.70 7.11 1.67
CA SER A 21 -10.20 5.77 1.37
C SER A 21 -9.67 5.22 0.05
N VAL A 22 -9.55 6.06 -0.98
CA VAL A 22 -8.94 5.70 -2.27
C VAL A 22 -7.48 5.31 -2.08
N LEU A 23 -6.69 6.08 -1.32
CA LEU A 23 -5.28 5.77 -1.05
C LEU A 23 -5.12 4.44 -0.28
N ILE A 24 -5.96 4.22 0.74
CA ILE A 24 -5.98 2.95 1.48
C ILE A 24 -6.31 1.79 0.53
N THR A 25 -7.39 1.92 -0.24
CA THR A 25 -7.84 0.89 -1.18
C THR A 25 -6.75 0.60 -2.22
N GLN A 26 -6.16 1.63 -2.83
CA GLN A 26 -5.07 1.50 -3.79
C GLN A 26 -3.86 0.77 -3.18
N SER A 27 -3.48 1.11 -1.96
CA SER A 27 -2.35 0.49 -1.27
C SER A 27 -2.57 -1.01 -0.99
N ILE A 28 -3.79 -1.37 -0.56
CA ILE A 28 -4.23 -2.75 -0.30
C ILE A 28 -4.32 -3.54 -1.61
N LEU A 29 -4.97 -2.97 -2.63
CA LEU A 29 -5.08 -3.58 -3.96
C LEU A 29 -3.68 -3.90 -4.52
N ARG A 30 -2.72 -2.98 -4.37
CA ARG A 30 -1.33 -3.24 -4.77
C ARG A 30 -0.74 -4.40 -3.99
N LYS A 31 -0.83 -4.39 -2.65
CA LYS A 31 -0.18 -5.41 -1.80
C LYS A 31 -0.73 -6.81 -1.99
N TYR A 32 -2.06 -6.95 -2.11
CA TYR A 32 -2.73 -8.25 -2.03
C TYR A 32 -3.22 -8.78 -3.37
N ILE A 33 -3.35 -7.94 -4.39
CA ILE A 33 -3.79 -8.37 -5.73
C ILE A 33 -2.64 -8.24 -6.71
N ILE A 34 -2.15 -7.02 -6.95
CA ILE A 34 -1.18 -6.76 -8.02
C ILE A 34 0.15 -7.48 -7.77
N LEU A 35 0.73 -7.34 -6.57
CA LEU A 35 2.03 -7.95 -6.27
C LEU A 35 1.98 -9.49 -6.30
N PRO A 36 1.02 -10.17 -5.66
CA PRO A 36 0.89 -11.62 -5.76
C PRO A 36 0.66 -12.09 -7.19
N SER A 37 -0.16 -11.39 -7.99
CA SER A 37 -0.34 -11.71 -9.40
C SER A 37 0.96 -11.63 -10.19
N LEU A 38 1.80 -10.61 -9.97
CA LEU A 38 3.10 -10.48 -10.63
C LEU A 38 4.05 -11.63 -10.24
N ILE A 39 4.09 -12.02 -8.96
CA ILE A 39 4.91 -13.15 -8.49
C ILE A 39 4.44 -14.46 -9.15
N ILE A 40 3.14 -14.69 -9.25
CA ILE A 40 2.56 -15.87 -9.89
C ILE A 40 2.93 -15.91 -11.37
N VAL A 41 2.73 -14.81 -12.10
CA VAL A 41 3.07 -14.72 -13.53
C VAL A 41 4.55 -14.98 -13.76
N LYS A 42 5.44 -14.39 -12.94
CA LYS A 42 6.89 -14.64 -13.03
C LYS A 42 7.22 -16.12 -12.86
N ASN A 43 6.70 -16.75 -11.80
CA ASN A 43 7.03 -18.14 -11.49
C ASN A 43 6.43 -19.12 -12.51
N ILE A 44 5.24 -18.84 -13.04
CA ILE A 44 4.66 -19.61 -14.16
C ILE A 44 5.53 -19.48 -15.42
N ALA A 45 5.94 -18.26 -15.78
CA ALA A 45 6.82 -18.05 -16.92
C ALA A 45 8.14 -18.83 -16.80
N ARG A 46 8.71 -18.91 -15.59
CA ARG A 46 9.90 -19.74 -15.35
C ARG A 46 9.65 -21.23 -15.48
N MET A 47 8.53 -21.73 -14.96
CA MET A 47 8.13 -23.13 -15.14
C MET A 47 7.97 -23.47 -16.63
N LEU A 48 7.38 -22.56 -17.42
CA LEU A 48 7.26 -22.71 -18.89
C LEU A 48 8.63 -22.71 -19.60
N LEU A 49 9.62 -22.00 -19.07
CA LEU A 49 11.00 -22.00 -19.55
C LEU A 49 11.86 -23.14 -18.95
N PHE A 50 11.25 -24.13 -18.30
CA PHE A 50 11.93 -25.25 -17.63
C PHE A 50 12.92 -24.83 -16.52
N GLN A 51 12.67 -23.68 -15.89
CA GLN A 51 13.46 -23.18 -14.75
C GLN A 51 12.72 -23.41 -13.43
N PHE A 52 13.47 -23.58 -12.35
CA PHE A 52 12.89 -23.68 -11.02
C PHE A 52 12.25 -22.35 -10.59
N PRO A 53 11.06 -22.39 -9.96
CA PRO A 53 10.43 -21.20 -9.41
C PRO A 53 11.15 -20.73 -8.13
N GLU A 54 11.18 -19.41 -7.90
CA GLU A 54 11.84 -18.75 -6.74
C GLU A 54 10.79 -18.22 -5.75
N TRP A 55 9.81 -19.07 -5.40
CA TRP A 55 8.70 -18.65 -4.53
C TRP A 55 9.18 -18.17 -3.16
N SER A 56 10.22 -18.79 -2.60
CA SER A 56 10.71 -18.45 -1.25
C SER A 56 11.26 -17.03 -1.19
N GLU A 57 12.10 -16.68 -2.17
CA GLU A 57 12.74 -15.38 -2.27
C GLU A 57 11.72 -14.28 -2.59
N ASP A 58 10.77 -14.56 -3.49
CA ASP A 58 9.70 -13.61 -3.84
C ASP A 58 8.77 -13.34 -2.66
N LEU A 59 8.37 -14.38 -1.92
CA LEU A 59 7.53 -14.23 -0.73
C LEU A 59 8.26 -13.48 0.39
N THR A 60 9.56 -13.71 0.52
CA THR A 60 10.39 -12.98 1.50
C THR A 60 10.48 -11.49 1.13
N ASP A 61 10.76 -11.16 -0.12
CA ASP A 61 10.81 -9.77 -0.58
C ASP A 61 9.42 -9.10 -0.49
N TRP A 62 8.32 -9.83 -0.74
CA TRP A 62 6.95 -9.32 -0.58
C TRP A 62 6.60 -9.03 0.88
N ASN A 63 6.97 -9.93 1.81
CA ASN A 63 6.73 -9.75 3.24
C ASN A 63 7.53 -8.58 3.86
N ARG A 64 8.66 -8.20 3.25
CA ARG A 64 9.46 -7.04 3.68
C ARG A 64 8.77 -5.71 3.41
N GLU A 65 7.82 -5.66 2.48
CA GLU A 65 7.11 -4.42 2.18
C GLU A 65 6.12 -4.08 3.31
N MET A 66 6.42 -3.00 4.02
CA MET A 66 5.62 -2.53 5.17
C MET A 66 4.88 -1.25 4.79
N TYR A 67 3.61 -1.17 5.20
CA TYR A 67 2.75 -0.02 4.94
C TYR A 67 2.47 0.68 6.27
N VAL A 68 3.10 1.83 6.47
CA VAL A 68 2.94 2.63 7.69
C VAL A 68 1.93 3.75 7.43
N LYS A 69 0.90 3.84 8.26
CA LYS A 69 -0.08 4.93 8.20
C LYS A 69 0.49 6.13 8.98
N CYS A 70 0.54 7.28 8.35
CA CYS A 70 1.00 8.54 8.94
C CYS A 70 -0.14 9.56 8.93
N THR A 71 -0.14 10.49 9.90
CA THR A 71 -0.96 11.70 9.80
C THR A 71 -0.39 12.66 8.76
N TYR A 72 -1.19 13.61 8.27
CA TYR A 72 -0.73 14.64 7.32
C TYR A 72 0.44 15.48 7.86
N ASN A 73 0.58 15.59 9.19
CA ASN A 73 1.69 16.27 9.86
C ASN A 73 2.99 15.45 9.94
N GLY A 74 3.04 14.26 9.32
CA GLY A 74 4.23 13.41 9.26
C GLY A 74 4.53 12.63 10.53
N VAL A 75 3.64 12.68 11.53
CA VAL A 75 3.76 11.85 12.74
C VAL A 75 3.37 10.42 12.36
N GLN A 76 4.32 9.49 12.53
CA GLN A 76 4.07 8.07 12.36
C GLN A 76 3.10 7.61 13.45
N LEU A 77 1.98 7.03 13.03
CA LEU A 77 1.07 6.37 13.96
C LEU A 77 1.58 4.94 14.18
N SER A 78 1.52 4.47 15.42
CA SER A 78 1.86 3.08 15.73
C SER A 78 0.89 2.13 15.03
N GLU A 79 1.37 0.93 14.70
CA GLU A 79 0.61 -0.09 13.95
C GLU A 79 -0.71 -0.51 14.63
N THR A 80 -0.90 -0.20 15.92
CA THR A 80 -2.00 -0.70 16.75
C THR A 80 -3.07 0.33 17.10
N GLU A 81 -2.85 1.63 16.86
CA GLU A 81 -3.82 2.67 17.24
C GLU A 81 -4.27 3.49 16.03
N PHE A 82 -5.54 3.32 15.66
CA PHE A 82 -6.21 4.19 14.71
C PHE A 82 -6.40 5.57 15.37
N PRO A 83 -5.87 6.68 14.79
CA PRO A 83 -6.04 8.00 15.38
C PRO A 83 -7.53 8.37 15.36
N LYS A 84 -8.09 8.82 16.47
CA LYS A 84 -9.52 9.21 16.54
C LYS A 84 -9.91 10.34 15.55
N ASN A 85 -8.94 11.12 15.06
CA ASN A 85 -9.16 12.31 14.23
C ASN A 85 -8.73 12.15 12.75
N TRP A 86 -8.52 10.92 12.25
CA TRP A 86 -8.13 10.68 10.84
C TRP A 86 -9.06 11.33 9.81
N LEU A 87 -10.34 11.44 10.14
CA LEU A 87 -11.37 12.06 9.30
C LEU A 87 -11.13 13.55 9.08
N THR A 88 -10.48 14.23 10.03
CA THR A 88 -10.30 15.69 10.03
C THR A 88 -8.90 16.09 9.59
N ASP A 89 -7.87 15.33 9.98
CA ASP A 89 -6.47 15.67 9.70
C ASP A 89 -5.94 15.07 8.39
N GLY A 90 -6.65 14.09 7.81
CA GLY A 90 -6.21 13.38 6.62
C GLY A 90 -5.17 12.28 6.91
N ILE A 91 -5.06 11.32 5.99
CA ILE A 91 -4.22 10.14 6.13
C ILE A 91 -3.18 10.08 5.00
N GLN A 92 -1.95 9.73 5.35
CA GLN A 92 -0.90 9.39 4.40
C GLN A 92 -0.45 7.94 4.64
N ILE A 93 -0.05 7.26 3.57
CA ILE A 93 0.47 5.90 3.66
C ILE A 93 1.89 5.92 3.13
N LYS A 94 2.85 5.62 4.00
CA LYS A 94 4.25 5.49 3.65
C LYS A 94 4.58 4.03 3.43
N ILE A 95 5.09 3.72 2.23
CA ILE A 95 5.58 2.38 1.91
C ILE A 95 7.06 2.33 2.29
N LEU A 96 7.41 1.41 3.19
CA LEU A 96 8.78 1.09 3.55
C LEU A 96 9.19 -0.18 2.82
N PHE A 97 10.40 -0.17 2.23
CA PHE A 97 10.95 -1.28 1.44
C PHE A 97 9.99 -1.75 0.33
N PRO A 98 9.70 -0.89 -0.68
CA PRO A 98 8.81 -1.28 -1.77
C PRO A 98 9.31 -2.54 -2.46
N PHE A 99 8.40 -3.48 -2.70
CA PHE A 99 8.69 -4.70 -3.44
C PHE A 99 9.14 -4.35 -4.85
N CYS A 100 10.26 -4.92 -5.25
CA CYS A 100 10.77 -4.87 -6.61
C CYS A 100 10.88 -6.30 -7.14
N LEU A 101 10.07 -6.64 -8.15
CA LEU A 101 10.15 -7.94 -8.81
C LEU A 101 11.51 -8.05 -9.50
N LYS A 102 12.34 -8.96 -9.01
CA LYS A 102 13.63 -9.25 -9.65
C LYS A 102 13.42 -10.32 -10.72
N PRO A 103 13.95 -10.13 -11.94
CA PRO A 103 13.90 -11.16 -12.97
C PRO A 103 14.71 -12.40 -12.59
N TRP A 104 15.70 -12.23 -11.71
CA TRP A 104 16.59 -13.27 -11.16
C TRP A 104 17.00 -12.87 -9.74
N HIS A 105 16.83 -13.76 -8.76
CA HIS A 105 17.52 -13.57 -7.50
C HIS A 105 18.97 -14.02 -7.69
N ARG A 106 19.93 -13.15 -7.39
CA ARG A 106 21.34 -13.55 -7.42
C ARG A 106 21.50 -14.66 -6.39
N PHE A 107 21.98 -15.82 -6.83
CA PHE A 107 22.37 -16.91 -5.94
C PHE A 107 23.27 -16.33 -4.86
N LYS A 108 22.93 -16.58 -3.59
CA LYS A 108 23.89 -16.44 -2.50
C LYS A 108 24.97 -17.51 -2.76
N LEU A 109 26.10 -17.07 -3.30
CA LEU A 109 27.37 -17.80 -3.30
C LEU A 109 27.83 -18.02 -1.85
#